data_AF-A0ABD2N893-F1
#
_entry.id   AF-A0ABD2N893-F1
#
_cell.length_a   1.000
_cell.length_b   1.000
_cell.length_c   1.000
_cell.angle_alpha   90.00
_cell.angle_beta   90.00
_cell.angle_gamma   90.00
#
_symmetry.space_group_name_H-M   'P 1'
#
loop_
_entity.id
_entity.type
_entity.pdbx_description
1 polymer ?
#
loop_
_entity_poly.entity_id
_entity_poly.type
_entity_poly.pdbx_seq_one_letter_code
_entity_poly.pdbx_strand_id
1 'polypeptide(L)'
;MVLQEESKIKAYVPYIHFHLSKVGLENHLQDILEFVRSKIPNISVKCEELKVKSGEYRSFKISVLANYSSQLLKNTFWPQLLVVKKFVKQNFQKLITQDANT
;
A
#
# COMPACT_ATOMS: atom_id res chain seq x y z
N MET A 1 0.38 -41.92 -18.28
CA MET A 1 1.05 -40.73 -18.87
C MET A 1 0.94 -39.61 -17.86
N VAL A 2 2.05 -39.20 -17.26
CA VAL A 2 2.10 -38.04 -16.36
C VAL A 2 2.32 -36.83 -17.25
N LEU A 3 1.31 -35.96 -17.37
CA LEU A 3 1.46 -34.67 -18.03
C LEU A 3 2.38 -33.82 -17.15
N GLN A 4 3.61 -33.59 -17.60
CA GLN A 4 4.48 -32.58 -17.01
C GLN A 4 3.81 -31.23 -17.26
N GLU A 5 3.29 -30.59 -16.21
CA GLU A 5 2.86 -29.20 -16.28
C GLU A 5 4.07 -28.33 -16.62
N GLU A 6 4.09 -27.80 -17.85
CA GLU A 6 5.03 -26.78 -18.25
C GLU A 6 4.93 -25.61 -17.28
N SER A 7 5.99 -25.42 -16.50
CA SER A 7 6.12 -24.32 -15.55
C SER A 7 6.22 -23.00 -16.32
N LYS A 8 5.06 -22.40 -16.66
CA LYS A 8 5.00 -21.09 -17.31
C LYS A 8 5.58 -20.04 -16.36
N ILE A 9 6.64 -19.37 -16.77
CA ILE A 9 7.18 -18.20 -16.08
C ILE A 9 6.08 -17.12 -16.10
N LYS A 10 5.44 -16.90 -14.96
CA LYS A 10 4.53 -15.77 -14.77
C LYS A 10 5.37 -14.56 -14.37
N ALA A 11 5.48 -13.58 -15.26
CA ALA A 11 6.04 -12.29 -14.91
C ALA A 11 5.13 -11.65 -13.84
N TYR A 12 5.66 -11.49 -12.63
CA TYR A 12 4.98 -10.77 -11.55
C TYR A 12 5.54 -9.36 -11.49
N VAL A 13 4.69 -8.36 -11.68
CA VAL A 13 5.05 -6.96 -11.45
C VAL A 13 4.86 -6.68 -9.96
N PRO A 14 5.94 -6.47 -9.19
CA PRO A 14 5.84 -6.31 -7.74
C PRO A 14 5.24 -4.95 -7.40
N TYR A 15 4.02 -4.97 -6.88
CA TYR A 15 3.41 -3.78 -6.28
C TYR A 15 3.67 -3.75 -4.78
N ILE A 16 3.91 -2.55 -4.26
CA ILE A 16 3.99 -2.26 -2.84
C ILE A 16 2.87 -1.30 -2.46
N HIS A 17 2.35 -1.48 -1.25
CA HIS A 17 1.28 -0.67 -0.71
C HIS A 17 1.81 0.19 0.43
N PHE A 18 1.39 1.45 0.47
CA PHE A 18 1.65 2.35 1.59
C PHE A 18 0.34 2.85 2.18
N HIS A 19 0.31 2.97 3.49
CA HIS A 19 -0.73 3.67 4.24
C HIS A 19 -0.25 5.11 4.46
N LEU A 20 -1.03 6.06 3.97
CA LEU A 20 -0.94 7.47 4.30
C LEU A 20 -2.02 7.77 5.33
N SER A 21 -1.64 8.33 6.48
CA SER A 21 -2.58 8.80 7.48
C SER A 21 -2.29 10.23 7.92
N LYS A 22 -3.23 10.81 8.65
CA LYS A 22 -3.22 12.23 9.04
C LYS A 22 -3.27 13.18 7.84
N VAL A 23 -3.97 12.77 6.77
CA VAL A 23 -4.24 13.65 5.63
C VAL A 23 -5.38 14.60 6.01
N GLY A 24 -5.25 15.89 5.70
CA GLY A 24 -6.29 16.89 5.96
C GLY A 24 -7.61 16.55 5.27
N LEU A 25 -8.73 16.94 5.88
CA LEU A 25 -10.09 16.61 5.42
C LEU A 25 -10.42 17.22 4.04
N GLU A 26 -9.74 18.30 3.69
CA GLU A 26 -9.80 19.02 2.42
C GLU A 26 -9.12 18.29 1.27
N ASN A 27 -8.24 17.33 1.57
CA ASN A 27 -7.53 16.59 0.53
C ASN A 27 -8.31 15.32 0.17
N HIS A 28 -8.46 15.13 -1.13
CA HIS A 28 -9.12 14.00 -1.73
C HIS A 28 -8.11 13.08 -2.42
N LEU A 29 -8.62 11.95 -2.89
CA LEU A 29 -7.84 10.95 -3.62
C LEU A 29 -7.04 11.57 -4.77
N GLN A 30 -7.66 12.51 -5.50
CA GLN A 30 -7.04 13.16 -6.65
C GLN A 30 -5.81 13.99 -6.26
N ASP A 31 -5.84 14.70 -5.14
CA ASP A 31 -4.72 15.51 -4.66
C ASP A 31 -3.49 14.64 -4.36
N ILE A 32 -3.71 13.45 -3.79
CA ILE A 32 -2.63 12.49 -3.52
C ILE A 32 -2.03 11.97 -4.84
N LEU A 33 -2.87 11.64 -5.82
CA LEU A 33 -2.41 11.18 -7.13
C LEU A 33 -1.60 12.26 -7.85
N GLU A 34 -2.10 13.49 -7.86
CA GLU A 34 -1.45 14.63 -8.49
C GLU A 34 -0.13 14.98 -7.81
N PHE A 35 -0.10 14.98 -6.48
CA PHE A 35 1.14 15.18 -5.73
C PHE A 35 2.21 14.16 -6.13
N VAL A 36 1.87 12.87 -6.11
CA VAL A 36 2.82 11.80 -6.44
C VAL A 36 3.30 11.92 -7.90
N ARG A 37 2.40 12.22 -8.84
CA ARG A 37 2.74 12.43 -10.27
C ARG A 37 3.61 13.67 -10.50
N SER A 38 3.43 14.72 -9.70
CA SER A 38 4.27 15.93 -9.79
C SER A 38 5.72 15.68 -9.37
N LYS A 39 5.94 14.73 -8.44
CA LYS A 39 7.28 14.36 -7.94
C LYS A 39 7.92 13.23 -8.72
N ILE A 40 7.11 12.33 -9.28
CA ILE A 40 7.55 11.19 -10.08
C ILE A 40 6.70 11.17 -11.37
N PRO A 41 7.16 11.85 -12.43
CA PRO A 41 6.47 11.83 -13.71
C PRO A 41 6.29 10.40 -14.22
N ASN A 42 5.17 10.12 -14.89
CA ASN A 42 4.83 8.81 -15.48
C ASN A 42 4.69 7.64 -14.50
N ILE A 43 4.57 7.91 -13.20
CA ILE A 43 4.29 6.84 -12.22
C ILE A 43 2.88 6.29 -12.38
N SER A 44 2.77 4.95 -12.42
CA SER A 44 1.51 4.26 -12.24
C SER A 44 1.25 4.08 -10.75
N VAL A 45 0.29 4.84 -10.22
CA VAL A 45 -0.14 4.76 -8.83
C VAL A 45 -1.65 4.56 -8.76
N LYS A 46 -2.08 3.63 -7.92
CA LYS A 46 -3.49 3.47 -7.52
C LYS A 46 -3.65 4.02 -6.11
N CYS A 47 -4.70 4.79 -5.87
CA CYS A 47 -5.01 5.33 -4.55
C CYS A 47 -6.42 4.91 -4.16
N GLU A 48 -6.62 4.54 -2.91
CA GLU A 48 -7.89 4.12 -2.33
C GLU A 48 -8.05 4.87 -1.00
N GLU A 49 -9.20 5.53 -0.78
CA GLU A 49 -9.50 6.10 0.53
C GLU A 49 -9.85 4.97 1.52
N LEU A 50 -9.29 5.06 2.73
CA LEU A 50 -9.52 4.12 3.81
C LEU A 50 -10.51 4.71 4.82
N LYS A 51 -11.49 3.92 5.22
CA LYS A 51 -12.40 4.30 6.31
C LYS A 51 -11.62 4.36 7.63
N VAL A 52 -11.69 5.49 8.30
CA VAL A 52 -11.12 5.72 9.63
C VAL A 52 -12.24 5.98 10.63
N LYS A 53 -11.98 5.68 11.90
CA LYS A 53 -12.95 5.93 13.00
C LYS A 53 -13.01 7.41 13.40
N SER A 54 -11.91 8.14 13.21
CA SER A 54 -11.83 9.56 13.53
C SER A 54 -12.37 10.39 12.36
N GLY A 55 -13.15 11.44 12.67
CA GLY A 55 -13.60 12.44 11.70
C GLY A 55 -12.62 13.59 11.51
N GLU A 56 -11.43 13.54 12.11
CA GLU A 56 -10.46 14.65 12.12
C GLU A 56 -9.46 14.59 10.96
N TYR A 57 -9.33 13.43 10.32
CA TYR A 57 -8.40 13.22 9.22
C TYR A 57 -8.90 12.16 8.25
N ARG A 58 -8.31 12.13 7.07
CA ARG A 58 -8.47 11.07 6.08
C ARG A 58 -7.24 10.16 6.04
N SER A 59 -7.45 8.92 5.64
CA SER A 59 -6.39 7.95 5.37
C SER A 59 -6.53 7.38 3.98
N PHE A 60 -5.40 7.07 3.35
CA PHE A 60 -5.36 6.52 2.01
C PHE A 60 -4.40 5.34 1.94
N LYS A 61 -4.69 4.41 1.05
CA LYS A 61 -3.78 3.37 0.62
C LYS A 61 -3.32 3.70 -0.79
N ILE A 62 -2.01 3.90 -0.96
CA ILE A 62 -1.41 4.00 -2.29
C ILE A 62 -0.74 2.69 -2.67
N SER A 63 -0.84 2.33 -3.94
CA SER A 63 -0.21 1.15 -4.52
C SER A 63 0.65 1.58 -5.69
N VAL A 64 1.94 1.27 -5.65
CA VAL A 64 2.93 1.63 -6.67
C VAL A 64 3.81 0.43 -6.98
N LEU A 65 4.61 0.54 -8.05
CA LEU A 65 5.67 -0.41 -8.32
C LEU A 65 6.74 -0.38 -7.21
N ALA A 66 7.29 -1.55 -6.87
CA ALA A 66 8.22 -1.71 -5.75
C ALA A 66 9.53 -0.92 -5.91
N ASN A 67 9.94 -0.61 -7.14
CA ASN A 67 11.12 0.21 -7.44
C ASN A 67 10.99 1.65 -6.90
N TYR A 68 9.78 2.17 -6.73
CA TYR A 68 9.56 3.51 -6.14
C TYR A 68 9.56 3.51 -4.61
N SER A 69 9.67 2.34 -3.97
CA SER A 69 9.49 2.21 -2.52
C SER A 69 10.45 3.07 -1.71
N SER A 70 11.75 3.03 -2.04
CA SER A 70 12.78 3.81 -1.36
C SER A 70 12.57 5.31 -1.51
N GLN A 71 11.99 5.79 -2.61
CA GLN A 71 11.70 7.21 -2.82
C GLN A 71 10.48 7.66 -1.99
N LEU A 72 9.40 6.86 -1.99
CA LEU A 72 8.17 7.16 -1.27
C LEU A 72 8.30 7.00 0.26
N LEU A 73 9.30 6.27 0.75
CA LEU A 73 9.58 6.16 2.19
C LEU A 73 10.49 7.28 2.71
N LYS A 74 11.03 8.15 1.86
CA LYS A 74 11.84 9.29 2.32
C LYS A 74 10.95 10.30 3.00
N ASN A 75 11.33 10.71 4.22
CA ASN A 75 10.63 11.75 4.97
C ASN A 75 10.52 13.07 4.21
N THR A 76 11.46 13.37 3.30
CA THR A 76 11.47 14.59 2.48
C THR A 76 10.53 14.52 1.26
N PHE A 77 9.99 13.36 0.92
CA PHE A 77 9.10 13.21 -0.22
C PHE A 77 7.72 13.80 0.06
N TRP A 78 7.22 13.61 1.28
CA TRP A 78 5.87 14.01 1.68
C TRP A 78 5.85 15.37 2.39
N PRO A 79 4.73 16.10 2.29
CA PRO A 79 4.48 17.26 3.13
C PRO A 79 4.61 16.92 4.63
N GLN A 80 4.95 17.93 5.44
CA GLN A 80 5.10 17.75 6.88
C GLN A 80 3.81 17.24 7.53
N LEU A 81 3.94 16.52 8.65
CA LEU A 81 2.86 15.96 9.47
C LEU A 81 2.12 14.73 8.88
N LEU A 82 2.36 14.39 7.63
CA LEU A 82 1.89 13.12 7.05
C LEU A 82 2.63 11.92 7.64
N VAL A 83 1.87 10.87 7.96
CA VAL A 83 2.44 9.61 8.41
C VAL A 83 2.33 8.61 7.26
N VAL A 84 3.48 8.15 6.76
CA VAL A 84 3.56 7.17 5.68
C VAL A 84 4.20 5.90 6.19
N LYS A 85 3.49 4.78 6.07
CA LYS A 85 3.95 3.47 6.51
C LYS A 85 3.74 2.43 5.42
N LYS A 86 4.66 1.49 5.28
CA LYS A 86 4.45 0.32 4.40
C LYS A 86 3.25 -0.47 4.92
N PHE A 87 2.29 -0.75 4.06
CA PHE A 87 1.15 -1.60 4.37
C PHE A 87 1.66 -3.05 4.37
N VAL A 88 2.08 -3.54 5.53
CA VAL A 88 2.33 -4.96 5.71
C VAL A 88 0.98 -5.56 6.05
N LYS A 89 0.39 -6.32 5.12
CA LYS A 89 -0.76 -7.16 5.46
C LYS A 89 -0.24 -8.13 6.52
N GLN A 90 -0.53 -7.88 7.80
CA GLN A 90 -0.29 -8.87 8.83
C GLN A 90 -1.11 -10.09 8.40
N ASN A 91 -0.43 -11.12 7.92
CA ASN A 91 -1.03 -12.44 7.84
C ASN A 91 -1.29 -12.84 9.29
N PHE A 92 -2.45 -12.47 9.83
CA PHE A 92 -3.03 -13.19 10.96
C PHE A 92 -3.38 -14.57 10.42
N GLN A 93 -2.38 -15.45 10.31
CA GLN A 93 -2.62 -16.87 10.45
C GLN A 93 -3.27 -17.00 11.81
N LYS A 94 -4.57 -17.27 11.82
CA LYS A 94 -5.24 -17.86 12.97
C LYS A 94 -4.44 -19.13 13.28
N LEU A 95 -3.51 -19.03 14.22
CA LEU A 95 -3.12 -20.17 15.04
C LEU A 95 -4.41 -20.57 15.76
N ILE A 96 -5.18 -21.43 15.11
CA ILE A 96 -6.18 -22.23 15.78
C ILE A 96 -5.34 -23.15 16.66
N THR A 97 -5.20 -22.80 17.92
CA THR A 97 -4.75 -23.74 18.94
C THR A 97 -5.77 -24.88 18.93
N GLN A 98 -5.41 -25.98 18.27
CA GLN A 98 -6.01 -27.27 18.55
C GLN A 98 -5.51 -27.71 19.92
N ASP A 99 -6.06 -27.13 20.99
CA ASP A 99 -6.15 -27.85 22.26
C ASP A 99 -7.41 -28.71 22.18
N ALA A 100 -7.32 -29.74 21.35
CA ALA A 100 -8.17 -30.91 21.45
C ALA A 100 -7.40 -31.95 22.28
N ASN A 101 -8.07 -32.42 23.34
CA ASN A 101 -7.76 -33.57 24.18
C ASN A 101 -6.95 -33.28 25.45
N THR A 102 -7.66 -32.96 26.53
CA THR A 102 -7.60 -33.78 27.74
C THR A 102 -9.01 -33.92 28.30
#